data_AF-A0A259K147-F1
#
_entry.id   AF-A0A259K147-F1
#
_cell.length_a   1.000
_cell.length_b   1.000
_cell.length_c   1.000
_cell.angle_alpha   90.00
_cell.angle_beta   90.00
_cell.angle_gamma   90.00
#
_symmetry.space_group_name_H-M   'P 1'
#
loop_
_entity.id
_entity.type
_entity.pdbx_description
1 polymer ?
#
loop_
_entity_poly.entity_id
_entity_poly.type
_entity_poly.pdbx_seq_one_letter_code
_entity_poly.pdbx_strand_id
1 'polypeptide(L)'
;MDGDPFFSALLSDRDPADADVQGLWDIQAEGLAQTRQAYLRNTPIVRTELTNKDGESLEILDFAPRYRQFGRVYRPLAMIRLIRPISGAPRIRIRMRPSVNWGQAAARQTA
;
A
#
# COMPACT_ATOMS: atom_id res chain seq x y z
N MET A 1 -8.43 -7.32 13.53
CA MET A 1 -8.79 -6.08 12.81
C MET A 1 -10.06 -6.49 12.12
N ASP A 2 -11.17 -6.36 12.84
CA ASP A 2 -12.41 -7.07 12.50
C ASP A 2 -13.41 -5.97 12.19
N GLY A 3 -13.46 -5.59 10.92
CA GLY A 3 -14.21 -4.45 10.43
C GLY A 3 -14.27 -4.44 8.91
N ASP A 4 -15.15 -3.61 8.38
CA ASP A 4 -15.36 -3.42 6.95
C ASP A 4 -14.04 -3.07 6.21
N PRO A 5 -13.63 -3.82 5.18
CA PRO A 5 -12.37 -3.55 4.49
C PRO A 5 -12.47 -2.27 3.64
N PHE A 6 -11.78 -1.22 4.09
CA PHE A 6 -11.66 0.03 3.34
C PHE A 6 -10.99 -0.15 1.97
N PHE A 7 -10.08 -1.12 1.85
CA PHE A 7 -9.37 -1.41 0.61
C PHE A 7 -9.67 -2.84 0.13
N SER A 8 -10.91 -3.07 -0.29
CA SER A 8 -11.43 -4.39 -0.67
C SER A 8 -11.16 -4.81 -2.12
N ALA A 9 -10.41 -4.04 -2.92
CA ALA A 9 -10.21 -4.31 -4.36
C ALA A 9 -9.67 -5.71 -4.65
N LEU A 10 -8.80 -6.25 -3.78
CA LEU A 10 -8.26 -7.61 -3.93
C LEU A 10 -9.32 -8.70 -3.83
N LEU A 11 -10.43 -8.43 -3.12
CA LEU A 11 -11.56 -9.35 -2.96
C LEU A 11 -12.64 -9.14 -4.02
N SER A 12 -12.41 -8.25 -4.98
CA SER A 12 -13.33 -7.95 -6.08
C SER A 12 -12.84 -8.58 -7.38
N ASP A 13 -13.76 -8.87 -8.29
CA ASP A 13 -13.44 -9.37 -9.65
C ASP A 13 -13.09 -8.23 -10.63
N ARG A 14 -12.62 -7.09 -10.13
CA ARG A 14 -12.28 -5.89 -10.92
C ARG A 14 -10.78 -5.77 -11.12
N ASP A 15 -10.36 -5.31 -12.29
CA ASP A 15 -8.95 -5.05 -12.54
C ASP A 15 -8.53 -3.80 -11.74
N PRO A 16 -7.46 -3.86 -10.91
CA PRO A 16 -6.91 -2.68 -10.26
C PRO A 16 -6.47 -1.57 -11.23
N ALA A 17 -6.27 -1.87 -12.51
CA ALA A 17 -5.99 -0.91 -13.56
C ALA A 17 -7.23 -0.09 -13.98
N ASP A 18 -8.45 -0.57 -13.70
CA ASP A 18 -9.68 0.10 -14.11
C ASP A 18 -9.78 1.51 -13.50
N ALA A 19 -10.32 2.44 -14.29
CA ALA A 19 -10.42 3.84 -13.89
C ALA A 19 -11.36 4.03 -12.69
N ASP A 20 -12.42 3.22 -12.61
CA ASP A 20 -13.50 3.30 -11.64
C ASP A 20 -13.34 2.35 -10.44
N VAL A 21 -12.27 1.54 -10.39
CA VAL A 21 -12.04 0.60 -9.30
C VAL A 21 -12.02 1.31 -7.94
N GLN A 22 -12.81 0.78 -7.00
CA GLN A 22 -12.91 1.22 -5.61
C GLN A 22 -12.22 0.22 -4.68
N GLY A 23 -12.05 0.58 -3.42
CA GLY A 23 -11.36 -0.26 -2.43
C GLY A 23 -9.87 -0.40 -2.71
N LEU A 24 -9.23 0.61 -3.32
CA LEU A 24 -7.84 0.51 -3.77
C LEU A 24 -6.90 1.38 -2.93
N TRP A 25 -5.76 0.83 -2.54
CA TRP A 25 -4.59 1.60 -2.08
C TRP A 25 -3.35 1.12 -2.83
N ASP A 26 -2.96 1.86 -3.86
CA ASP A 26 -1.92 1.46 -4.81
C ASP A 26 -0.85 2.55 -4.96
N ILE A 27 0.39 2.13 -5.21
CA ILE A 27 1.56 2.97 -5.40
C ILE A 27 2.24 2.51 -6.69
N GLN A 28 2.22 3.37 -7.70
CA GLN A 28 2.72 3.09 -9.03
C GLN A 28 4.01 3.86 -9.30
N ALA A 29 4.97 3.24 -9.96
CA ALA A 29 6.13 3.91 -10.53
C ALA A 29 5.88 4.22 -12.01
N GLU A 30 6.17 5.44 -12.44
CA GLU A 30 6.13 5.81 -13.86
C GLU A 30 7.15 4.98 -14.64
N GLY A 31 6.70 4.37 -15.75
CA GLY A 31 7.56 3.52 -16.57
C GLY A 31 8.04 2.25 -15.85
N LEU A 32 7.25 1.66 -14.94
CA LEU A 32 7.60 0.41 -14.25
C LEU A 32 8.12 -0.67 -15.22
N ALA A 33 9.30 -1.20 -14.93
CA ALA A 33 9.95 -2.27 -15.68
C ALA A 33 10.04 -3.56 -14.86
N GLN A 34 10.22 -3.44 -13.55
CA GLN A 34 10.40 -4.59 -12.67
C GLN A 34 9.81 -4.33 -11.28
N THR A 35 9.20 -5.38 -10.73
CA THR A 35 8.78 -5.44 -9.32
C THR A 35 9.44 -6.63 -8.66
N ARG A 36 10.02 -6.45 -7.47
CA ARG A 36 10.48 -7.53 -6.60
C ARG A 36 9.82 -7.40 -5.24
N GLN A 37 9.44 -8.51 -4.64
CA GLN A 37 8.81 -8.50 -3.33
C GLN A 37 9.44 -9.56 -2.43
N ALA A 38 9.73 -9.18 -1.19
CA ALA A 38 10.26 -10.09 -0.18
C ALA A 38 9.87 -9.61 1.22
N TYR A 39 9.76 -10.54 2.17
CA TYR A 39 9.72 -10.17 3.58
C TYR A 39 11.10 -9.71 4.05
N LEU A 40 11.16 -8.67 4.87
CA LEU A 40 12.37 -8.35 5.62
C LEU A 40 12.65 -9.47 6.61
N ARG A 41 13.88 -9.99 6.61
CA ARG A 41 14.28 -11.18 7.35
C ARG A 41 13.84 -11.11 8.82
N ASN A 42 13.18 -12.16 9.29
CA ASN A 42 12.67 -12.31 10.66
C ASN A 42 11.65 -11.25 11.10
N THR A 43 10.93 -10.63 10.15
CA THR A 43 9.88 -9.66 10.46
C THR A 43 8.65 -9.89 9.57
N PRO A 44 7.45 -9.50 10.02
CA PRO A 44 6.25 -9.48 9.18
C PRO A 44 6.15 -8.20 8.33
N ILE A 45 7.29 -7.64 7.91
CA ILE A 45 7.33 -6.43 7.07
C ILE A 45 7.58 -6.87 5.64
N VAL A 46 6.71 -6.45 4.72
CA VAL A 46 6.87 -6.74 3.29
C VAL A 46 7.62 -5.57 2.64
N ARG A 47 8.70 -5.87 1.93
CA ARG A 47 9.43 -4.95 1.07
C ARG A 47 9.03 -5.20 -0.38
N THR A 48 8.52 -4.17 -1.05
CA THR A 48 8.27 -4.17 -2.49
C THR A 48 9.22 -3.18 -3.14
N GLU A 49 10.12 -3.65 -3.99
CA GLU A 49 11.03 -2.82 -4.79
C GLU A 49 10.44 -2.64 -6.20
N LEU A 50 10.36 -1.39 -6.65
CA LEU A 50 9.91 -1.00 -7.97
C LEU A 50 11.07 -0.35 -8.72
N THR A 51 11.36 -0.82 -9.93
CA THR A 51 12.40 -0.25 -10.81
C THR A 51 11.75 0.16 -12.13
N ASN A 52 11.97 1.40 -12.56
CA ASN A 52 11.47 1.89 -13.85
C ASN A 52 12.43 1.54 -15.00
N LYS A 53 12.00 1.83 -16.23
CA LYS A 53 12.77 1.59 -17.46
C LYS A 53 14.10 2.37 -17.52
N ASP A 54 14.19 3.48 -16.79
CA ASP A 54 15.38 4.33 -16.73
C ASP A 54 16.36 3.90 -15.60
N GLY A 55 16.02 2.84 -14.86
CA GLY A 55 16.85 2.29 -13.77
C GLY A 55 16.69 3.01 -12.42
N GLU A 56 15.82 4.00 -12.32
CA GLU A 56 15.44 4.60 -11.04
C GLU A 56 14.57 3.62 -10.25
N SER A 57 14.69 3.66 -8.93
CA SER A 57 14.01 2.68 -8.08
C SER A 57 13.59 3.25 -6.74
N LEU A 58 12.52 2.67 -6.21
CA LEU A 58 12.03 2.90 -4.87
C LEU A 58 11.67 1.58 -4.18
N GLU A 59 11.55 1.65 -2.87
CA GLU A 59 10.94 0.60 -2.07
C GLU A 59 9.71 1.11 -1.33
N ILE A 60 8.81 0.17 -1.08
CA ILE A 60 7.64 0.32 -0.25
C ILE A 60 7.78 -0.71 0.87
N LEU A 61 7.77 -0.27 2.13
CA LEU A 61 7.66 -1.16 3.29
C LEU A 61 6.24 -1.13 3.83
N ASP A 62 5.56 -2.28 3.76
CA ASP A 62 4.19 -2.48 4.24
C ASP A 62 4.20 -3.27 5.55
N PHE A 63 3.62 -2.71 6.62
CA PHE A 63 3.54 -3.39 7.92
C PHE A 63 2.47 -2.80 8.85
N ALA A 64 1.98 -3.64 9.77
CA ALA A 64 1.22 -3.20 10.92
C ALA A 64 2.19 -2.81 12.06
N PRO A 65 2.19 -1.56 12.56
CA PRO A 65 3.12 -1.12 13.59
C PRO A 65 2.95 -1.89 14.89
N ARG A 66 4.08 -2.28 15.48
CA ARG A 66 4.16 -2.90 16.80
C ARG A 66 5.40 -2.38 17.50
N TYR A 67 5.21 -1.58 18.55
CA TYR A 67 6.32 -0.95 19.29
C TYR A 67 6.04 -0.88 20.78
N ARG A 68 7.08 -0.64 21.59
CA ARG A 68 6.90 -0.41 23.04
C ARG A 68 6.56 1.04 23.29
N GLN A 69 5.50 1.27 24.05
CA GLN A 69 5.07 2.60 24.47
C GLN A 69 4.57 2.51 25.90
N PHE A 70 5.08 3.38 26.79
CA PHE A 70 4.71 3.39 28.22
C PHE A 70 4.87 2.01 28.90
N GLY A 71 6.01 1.34 28.67
CA GLY A 71 6.33 0.06 29.30
C GLY A 71 5.64 -1.18 28.70
N ARG A 72 4.64 -1.02 27.83
CA ARG A 72 3.89 -2.13 27.21
C ARG A 72 4.08 -2.19 25.69
N VAL A 73 3.79 -3.35 25.11
CA VAL A 73 3.69 -3.48 23.66
C VAL A 73 2.39 -2.84 23.21
N TYR A 74 2.48 -1.84 22.35
CA TYR A 74 1.37 -1.17 21.70
C TYR A 74 1.25 -1.65 20.24
N ARG A 75 0.00 -1.87 19.81
CA ARG A 75 -0.38 -2.41 18.51
C ARG A 75 -1.57 -1.59 17.99
N PRO A 76 -1.34 -0.41 17.39
CA PRO A 76 -2.43 0.40 16.87
C PRO A 76 -3.18 -0.34 15.76
N LEU A 77 -4.46 -0.02 15.58
CA LEU A 77 -5.25 -0.42 14.42
C LEU A 77 -4.84 0.44 13.21
N ALA A 78 -3.65 0.17 12.67
CA ALA A 78 -3.07 0.92 11.55
C ALA A 78 -2.32 -0.01 10.60
N MET A 79 -2.25 0.41 9.34
CA MET A 79 -1.32 -0.11 8.34
C MET A 79 -0.42 1.04 7.92
N ILE A 80 0.90 0.81 7.87
CA ILE A 80 1.88 1.80 7.45
C ILE A 80 2.51 1.34 6.14
N ARG A 81 2.64 2.28 5.19
CA ARG A 81 3.39 2.13 3.95
C ARG A 81 4.49 3.19 3.92
N LEU A 82 5.75 2.79 4.10
CA LEU A 82 6.91 3.70 4.00
C LEU A 82 7.46 3.65 2.59
N ILE A 83 7.44 4.79 1.89
CA ILE A 83 7.92 4.92 0.51
C ILE A 83 9.28 5.61 0.53
N ARG A 84 10.32 4.98 -0.02
CA ARG A 84 11.69 5.51 -0.01
C ARG A 84 12.36 5.33 -1.37
N PRO A 85 12.95 6.38 -1.97
CA PRO A 85 13.79 6.19 -3.16
C PRO A 85 15.03 5.36 -2.79
N ILE A 86 15.40 4.44 -3.68
CA ILE A 86 16.65 3.66 -3.60
C ILE A 86 17.70 4.28 -4.53
N SER A 87 17.31 4.66 -5.74
CA SER A 87 18.19 5.26 -6.76
C SER A 87 17.41 6.20 -7.67
N GLY A 88 18.04 7.30 -8.07
CA GLY A 88 17.43 8.31 -8.94
C GLY A 88 16.32 9.12 -8.26
N ALA A 89 15.42 9.67 -9.06
CA ALA A 89 14.28 10.47 -8.62
C ALA A 89 12.96 9.89 -9.17
N PRO A 90 12.58 8.66 -8.77
CA PRO A 90 11.47 7.95 -9.38
C PRO A 90 10.16 8.73 -9.20
N ARG A 91 9.46 8.98 -10.31
CA ARG A 91 8.14 9.59 -10.30
C ARG A 91 7.09 8.55 -9.96
N ILE A 92 6.29 8.83 -8.93
CA ILE A 92 5.27 7.90 -8.44
C ILE A 92 3.87 8.51 -8.49
N ARG A 93 2.87 7.64 -8.54
CA ARG A 93 1.45 7.97 -8.35
C ARG A 93 0.89 7.13 -7.21
N ILE A 94 0.26 7.78 -6.25
CA ILE A 94 -0.48 7.12 -5.17
C ILE A 94 -1.97 7.20 -5.51
N ARG A 95 -2.64 6.06 -5.60
CA ARG A 95 -4.09 5.96 -5.77
C ARG A 95 -4.71 5.46 -4.48
N MET A 96 -5.56 6.27 -3.86
CA MET A 96 -6.26 5.93 -2.63
C MET A 96 -7.76 6.14 -2.85
N ARG A 97 -8.51 5.03 -2.90
CA ARG A 97 -9.94 4.99 -3.18
C ARG A 97 -10.62 4.07 -2.16
N PRO A 98 -10.76 4.50 -0.90
CA PRO A 98 -11.39 3.67 0.12
C PRO A 98 -12.88 3.47 -0.20
N SER A 99 -13.38 2.28 0.13
CA SER A 99 -14.78 1.89 -0.01
C SER A 99 -15.38 1.49 1.33
N VAL A 100 -16.70 1.37 1.36
CA VAL A 100 -17.48 0.86 2.49
C VAL A 100 -18.39 -0.29 2.06
N ASN A 101 -18.93 -1.02 3.03
CA ASN A 101 -19.80 -2.16 2.88
C ASN A 101 -19.22 -3.18 1.89
N TRP A 102 -17.98 -3.61 2.12
CA TRP A 102 -17.29 -4.60 1.28
C TRP A 102 -17.10 -4.16 -0.18
N GLY A 103 -16.99 -2.86 -0.44
CA GLY A 103 -16.81 -2.34 -1.80
C GLY A 103 -18.09 -1.87 -2.50
N GLN A 104 -19.25 -1.96 -1.84
CA GLN A 104 -20.54 -1.56 -2.45
C GLN A 104 -20.65 -0.05 -2.73
N ALA A 105 -19.92 0.79 -1.98
CA ALA A 105 -19.93 2.23 -2.18
C ALA A 105 -18.56 2.85 -1.87
N ALA A 106 -18.28 4.00 -2.49
CA ALA A 106 -17.12 4.81 -2.13
C ALA A 106 -17.27 5.34 -0.70
N ALA A 107 -16.16 5.41 0.05
CA ALA A 107 -16.18 6.01 1.37
C ALA A 107 -16.48 7.51 1.29
N ARG A 108 -17.23 8.03 2.28
CA ARG A 108 -17.58 9.44 2.37
C ARG A 108 -16.31 10.29 2.47
N GLN A 109 -16.20 11.30 1.61
CA GLN A 109 -15.15 12.31 1.68
C GLN A 109 -15.65 13.52 2.48
N THR A 110 -14.79 14.08 3.33
CA THR A 110 -15.04 15.36 3.98
C THR A 110 -14.47 16.48 3.12
N ALA A 111 -15.25 17.53 2.88
CA ALA A 111 -14.79 18.75 2.23
C ALA A 111 -13.92 19.59 3.17
#